data_AF-A0A2E3DL14-F1
#
_entry.id   AF-A0A2E3DL14-F1
#
_cell.length_a   1.000
_cell.length_b   1.000
_cell.length_c   1.000
_cell.angle_alpha   90.00
_cell.angle_beta   90.00
_cell.angle_gamma   90.00
#
_symmetry.space_group_name_H-M   'P 1'
#
loop_
_entity.id
_entity.type
_entity.pdbx_description
1 polymer ?
#
loop_
_entity_poly.entity_id
_entity_poly.type
_entity_poly.pdbx_seq_one_letter_code
_entity_poly.pdbx_strand_id
1 'polypeptide(L)'
;MIRFYQLLTTTCLLLVFLSSLHADTYSLKRNDVITHVNTLNIHRIKDFWKAVKHSESSMYLTVQTAEGVKKVLHVQLPNHKVAPVARFGVDVSANKLAGVKVIHVRRNSPASRCQIATSRK
;
A
#
# COMPACT_ATOMS: atom_id res chain seq x y z
N MET A 1 -11.56 11.01 -51.04
CA MET A 1 -12.25 10.60 -49.80
C MET A 1 -11.41 9.61 -48.99
N ILE A 2 -10.23 10.00 -48.48
CA ILE A 2 -9.29 9.05 -47.80
C ILE A 2 -8.90 9.54 -46.37
N ARG A 3 -9.14 10.81 -46.03
CA ARG A 3 -8.65 11.41 -44.78
C ARG A 3 -9.53 11.20 -43.54
N PHE A 4 -10.77 10.72 -43.69
CA PHE A 4 -11.66 10.50 -42.55
C PHE A 4 -11.42 9.17 -41.82
N TYR A 5 -10.96 8.13 -42.51
CA TYR A 5 -10.75 6.80 -41.91
C TYR A 5 -9.50 6.71 -41.03
N GLN A 6 -8.47 7.53 -41.30
CA GLN A 6 -7.23 7.52 -40.49
C GLN A 6 -7.41 8.14 -39.09
N LEU A 7 -8.38 9.03 -38.91
CA LEU A 7 -8.66 9.67 -37.62
C LEU A 7 -9.51 8.80 -36.67
N LEU A 8 -10.25 7.83 -37.20
CA LEU A 8 -11.09 6.94 -36.40
C LEU A 8 -10.28 5.75 -35.82
N THR A 9 -9.24 5.31 -36.52
CA THR A 9 -8.37 4.23 -36.07
C THR A 9 -7.42 4.63 -34.95
N THR A 10 -7.01 5.90 -34.89
CA THR A 10 -6.08 6.40 -33.87
C THR A 10 -6.77 6.65 -32.52
N THR A 11 -8.06 6.98 -32.50
CA THR A 11 -8.82 7.19 -31.26
C THR A 11 -9.20 5.87 -30.57
N CYS A 12 -9.45 4.80 -31.33
CA CYS A 12 -9.73 3.49 -30.75
C CYS A 12 -8.50 2.84 -30.08
N LEU A 13 -7.29 3.05 -30.63
CA LEU A 13 -6.04 2.50 -30.07
C LEU A 13 -5.61 3.18 -28.77
N LEU A 14 -5.99 4.45 -28.56
CA LEU A 14 -5.69 5.19 -27.34
C LEU A 14 -6.59 4.77 -26.16
N LEU A 15 -7.84 4.36 -26.41
CA LEU A 15 -8.76 3.94 -25.35
C LEU A 15 -8.47 2.53 -24.81
N VAL A 16 -7.84 1.66 -25.59
CA VAL A 16 -7.44 0.31 -25.15
C VAL A 16 -6.22 0.34 -24.21
N PHE A 17 -5.34 1.35 -24.34
CA PHE A 17 -4.14 1.48 -23.50
C PHE A 17 -4.41 2.01 -22.09
N LEU A 18 -5.56 2.64 -21.83
CA LEU A 18 -5.92 3.14 -20.50
C LEU A 18 -6.48 2.05 -19.55
N SER A 19 -6.80 0.87 -20.06
CA SER A 19 -7.47 -0.18 -19.27
C SER A 19 -6.55 -1.05 -18.42
N SER A 20 -5.21 -0.92 -18.54
CA SER A 20 -4.30 -1.95 -17.99
C SER A 20 -3.19 -1.46 -17.05
N LEU A 21 -3.36 -0.30 -16.42
CA LEU A 21 -2.55 0.13 -15.27
C LEU A 21 -3.39 0.08 -13.98
N HIS A 22 -4.17 -0.99 -13.80
CA HIS A 22 -4.75 -1.27 -12.49
C HIS A 22 -3.65 -1.88 -11.61
N ALA A 23 -3.05 -1.07 -10.74
CA ALA A 23 -2.20 -1.60 -9.68
C ALA A 23 -3.09 -2.42 -8.75
N ASP A 24 -2.81 -3.72 -8.62
CA ASP A 24 -3.56 -4.60 -7.73
C ASP A 24 -3.64 -3.99 -6.34
N THR A 25 -4.85 -3.82 -5.82
CA THR A 25 -5.04 -3.24 -4.49
C THR A 25 -5.10 -4.34 -3.43
N TYR A 26 -4.57 -4.05 -2.25
CA TYR A 26 -4.65 -4.92 -1.09
C TYR A 26 -5.07 -4.08 0.13
N SER A 27 -6.16 -4.49 0.79
CA SER A 27 -6.48 -3.98 2.12
C SER A 27 -5.75 -4.83 3.14
N LEU A 28 -5.04 -4.18 4.08
CA LEU A 28 -4.55 -4.89 5.26
C LEU A 28 -5.71 -5.59 5.98
N LYS A 29 -5.42 -6.76 6.55
CA LYS A 29 -6.38 -7.55 7.30
C LYS A 29 -5.90 -7.79 8.72
N ARG A 30 -6.85 -8.12 9.60
CA ARG A 30 -6.52 -8.59 10.95
C ARG A 30 -5.62 -9.82 10.86
N ASN A 31 -4.62 -9.87 11.74
CA ASN A 31 -3.56 -10.89 11.80
C ASN A 31 -2.46 -10.79 10.74
N ASP A 32 -2.53 -9.85 9.80
CA ASP A 32 -1.36 -9.53 8.98
C ASP A 32 -0.21 -9.02 9.86
N VAL A 33 1.02 -9.40 9.51
CA VAL A 33 2.23 -9.03 10.25
C VAL A 33 3.08 -8.10 9.41
N ILE A 34 3.25 -6.87 9.86
CA ILE A 34 4.12 -5.88 9.22
C ILE A 34 5.53 -6.05 9.77
N THR A 35 6.46 -6.37 8.88
CA THR A 35 7.87 -6.65 9.23
C THR A 35 8.80 -5.52 8.83
N HIS A 36 8.49 -4.78 7.76
CA HIS A 36 9.30 -3.65 7.31
C HIS A 36 8.43 -2.45 6.95
N VAL A 37 8.97 -1.26 7.19
CA VAL A 37 8.44 0.02 6.70
C VAL A 37 9.58 0.75 6.00
N ASN A 38 9.44 0.98 4.70
CA ASN A 38 10.52 1.41 3.81
C ASN A 38 11.73 0.46 3.96
N THR A 39 12.89 1.01 4.32
CA THR A 39 14.12 0.24 4.57
C THR A 39 14.28 -0.19 6.03
N LEU A 40 13.35 0.18 6.91
CA LEU A 40 13.45 -0.09 8.35
C LEU A 40 12.82 -1.43 8.71
N ASN A 41 13.59 -2.28 9.39
CA ASN A 41 13.09 -3.50 10.01
C ASN A 41 12.33 -3.16 11.29
N ILE A 42 11.15 -3.73 11.46
CA ILE A 42 10.24 -3.44 12.55
C ILE A 42 10.25 -4.62 13.52
N HIS A 43 10.61 -4.35 14.78
CA HIS A 43 10.55 -5.34 15.85
C HIS A 43 9.54 -4.96 16.94
N ARG A 44 9.33 -3.66 17.16
CA ARG A 44 8.46 -3.13 18.21
C ARG A 44 7.43 -2.15 17.64
N ILE A 45 6.32 -2.01 18.37
CA ILE A 45 5.25 -1.04 18.04
C ILE A 45 5.79 0.39 17.94
N LYS A 46 6.74 0.76 18.83
CA LYS A 46 7.36 2.08 18.81
C LYS A 46 8.13 2.35 17.51
N ASP A 47 8.85 1.35 17.01
CA ASP A 47 9.65 1.46 15.78
C ASP A 47 8.73 1.62 14.58
N PHE A 48 7.64 0.85 14.55
CA PHE A 48 6.59 0.97 13.54
C PHE A 48 6.01 2.38 13.48
N TRP A 49 5.54 2.93 14.60
CA TRP A 49 4.94 4.26 14.62
C TRP A 49 5.94 5.37 14.34
N LYS A 50 7.21 5.19 14.73
CA LYS A 50 8.30 6.10 14.35
C LYS A 50 8.50 6.07 12.83
N ALA A 51 8.55 4.91 12.19
CA ALA A 51 8.72 4.78 10.74
C ALA A 51 7.54 5.41 9.97
N VAL A 52 6.30 5.18 10.42
CA VAL A 52 5.10 5.81 9.82
C VAL A 52 5.13 7.34 9.99
N LYS A 53 5.57 7.84 11.15
CA LYS A 53 5.70 9.28 11.42
C LYS A 53 6.71 9.95 10.48
N HIS A 54 7.83 9.30 10.22
CA HIS A 54 8.92 9.82 9.37
C HIS A 54 8.74 9.55 7.87
N SER A 55 7.72 8.78 7.49
CA SER A 55 7.37 8.61 6.08
C SER A 55 6.79 9.91 5.54
N GLU A 56 7.17 10.29 4.32
CA GLU A 56 6.71 11.49 3.64
C GLU A 56 5.28 11.28 3.09
N SER A 57 5.01 11.62 1.84
CA SER A 57 3.71 11.43 1.18
C SER A 57 3.37 9.96 0.90
N SER A 58 4.36 9.06 0.95
CA SER A 58 4.17 7.63 0.72
C SER A 58 5.11 6.79 1.57
N MET A 59 4.79 5.49 1.67
CA MET A 59 5.67 4.49 2.27
C MET A 59 5.48 3.12 1.62
N TYR A 60 6.50 2.28 1.72
CA TYR A 60 6.44 0.87 1.40
C TYR A 60 6.35 0.02 2.66
N LEU A 61 5.57 -1.05 2.63
CA LEU A 61 5.42 -2.01 3.71
C LEU A 61 5.77 -3.40 3.22
N THR A 62 6.50 -4.17 4.03
CA THR A 62 6.56 -5.63 3.83
C THR A 62 5.68 -6.30 4.85
N VAL A 63 4.70 -7.05 4.35
CA VAL A 63 3.65 -7.68 5.15
C VAL A 63 3.65 -9.17 4.90
N GLN A 64 3.57 -9.96 5.97
CA GLN A 64 3.23 -11.37 5.90
C GLN A 64 1.74 -11.51 6.21
N THR A 65 0.95 -12.00 5.26
CA THR A 65 -0.48 -12.18 5.46
C THR A 65 -0.77 -13.29 6.47
N ALA A 66 -2.00 -13.37 6.96
CA ALA A 66 -2.43 -14.46 7.86
C ALA A 66 -2.22 -15.86 7.24
N GLU A 67 -2.25 -15.97 5.91
CA GLU A 67 -1.99 -17.20 5.16
C GLU A 67 -0.47 -17.47 4.96
N GLY A 68 0.40 -16.62 5.51
CA GLY A 68 1.85 -16.75 5.44
C GLY A 68 2.49 -16.17 4.18
N VAL A 69 1.71 -15.56 3.28
CA VAL A 69 2.22 -15.00 2.02
C VAL A 69 2.89 -13.64 2.28
N LYS A 70 4.10 -13.44 1.76
CA LYS A 70 4.78 -12.15 1.82
C LYS A 70 4.33 -11.25 0.67
N LYS A 71 3.96 -10.01 1.00
CA LYS A 71 3.57 -8.96 0.06
C LYS A 71 4.36 -7.68 0.35
N VAL A 72 4.78 -7.00 -0.71
CA VAL A 72 5.26 -5.63 -0.63
C VAL A 72 4.13 -4.72 -1.05
N LEU A 73 3.81 -3.76 -0.20
CA LEU A 73 2.70 -2.84 -0.38
C LEU A 73 3.22 -1.42 -0.47
N HIS A 74 2.69 -0.65 -1.39
CA HIS A 74 2.86 0.79 -1.47
C HIS A 74 1.63 1.48 -0.90
N VAL A 75 1.85 2.50 -0.08
CA VAL A 75 0.79 3.24 0.62
C VAL A 75 0.98 4.72 0.39
N GLN A 76 -0.08 5.39 -0.05
CA GLN A 76 -0.17 6.85 -0.09
C GLN A 76 -0.68 7.38 1.25
N LEU A 77 0.10 8.26 1.89
CA LEU A 77 -0.23 8.87 3.17
C LEU A 77 -0.76 10.29 2.97
N PRO A 78 -1.77 10.72 3.73
CA PRO A 78 -2.19 12.12 3.70
C PRO A 78 -1.05 13.02 4.22
N ASN A 79 -0.89 14.19 3.59
CA ASN A 79 0.15 15.18 3.91
C ASN A 79 -0.07 15.91 5.26
N HIS A 80 -1.21 15.70 5.92
CA HIS A 80 -1.49 16.38 7.18
C HIS A 80 -0.61 15.89 8.32
N LYS A 81 -0.19 16.81 9.20
CA LYS A 81 0.53 16.58 10.47
C LYS A 81 -0.37 15.94 11.55
N VAL A 82 -1.12 14.91 11.17
CA VAL A 82 -1.98 14.13 12.08
C VAL A 82 -1.10 13.08 12.79
N ALA A 83 -1.49 12.67 14.01
CA ALA A 83 -0.81 11.61 14.72
C ALA A 83 -0.67 10.33 13.86
N PRO A 84 0.44 9.57 13.95
CA PRO A 84 0.74 8.45 13.03
C PRO A 84 -0.39 7.42 12.90
N VAL A 85 -1.08 7.12 14.00
CA VAL A 85 -2.23 6.20 14.03
C VAL A 85 -3.38 6.70 13.16
N ALA A 86 -3.77 7.97 13.33
CA ALA A 86 -4.85 8.56 12.54
C ALA A 86 -4.42 8.85 11.10
N ARG A 87 -3.12 9.03 10.85
CA ARG A 87 -2.55 9.22 9.52
C ARG A 87 -2.58 7.95 8.67
N PHE A 88 -2.25 6.80 9.25
CA PHE A 88 -2.23 5.52 8.52
C PHE A 88 -3.54 4.72 8.66
N GLY A 89 -4.17 4.79 9.83
CA GLY A 89 -5.49 4.18 10.11
C GLY A 89 -5.45 2.68 10.43
N VAL A 90 -4.43 2.22 11.14
CA VAL A 90 -4.32 0.84 11.61
C VAL A 90 -4.10 0.81 13.13
N ASP A 91 -4.63 -0.21 13.79
CA ASP A 91 -4.27 -0.53 15.18
C ASP A 91 -3.43 -1.82 15.18
N VAL A 92 -2.33 -1.82 15.94
CA VAL A 92 -1.33 -2.90 15.93
C VAL A 92 -1.00 -3.40 17.33
N SER A 93 -0.60 -4.66 17.41
CA SER A 93 -0.08 -5.35 18.60
C SER A 93 1.36 -5.83 18.36
N ALA A 94 2.09 -6.08 19.43
CA ALA A 94 3.43 -6.67 19.34
C ALA A 94 3.33 -8.14 18.88
N ASN A 95 4.29 -8.60 18.08
CA ASN A 95 4.36 -9.99 17.63
C ASN A 95 5.72 -10.61 17.90
N LYS A 96 6.08 -10.83 19.17
CA LYS A 96 7.31 -11.55 19.59
C LYS A 96 8.58 -11.15 18.81
N LEU A 97 8.78 -9.84 18.56
CA LEU A 97 9.89 -9.28 17.78
C LEU A 97 9.93 -9.63 16.28
N ALA A 98 8.96 -10.37 15.76
CA ALA A 98 8.79 -10.71 14.35
C ALA A 98 7.92 -9.68 13.59
N GLY A 99 7.97 -8.40 14.01
CA GLY A 99 7.11 -7.35 13.48
C GLY A 99 5.96 -6.94 14.40
N VAL A 100 5.01 -6.22 13.81
CA VAL A 100 3.77 -5.79 14.47
C VAL A 100 2.57 -6.44 13.78
N LYS A 101 1.65 -6.96 14.57
CA LYS A 101 0.45 -7.64 14.08
C LYS A 101 -0.72 -6.69 14.02
N VAL A 102 -1.39 -6.63 12.87
CA VAL A 102 -2.59 -5.83 12.67
C VAL A 102 -3.75 -6.39 13.50
N ILE A 103 -4.33 -5.54 14.34
CA ILE A 103 -5.53 -5.85 15.15
C ILE A 103 -6.78 -5.37 14.42
N HIS A 104 -6.74 -4.14 13.91
CA HIS A 104 -7.87 -3.48 13.29
C HIS A 104 -7.39 -2.53 12.18
N VAL A 105 -8.21 -2.38 11.15
CA VAL A 105 -7.98 -1.44 10.04
C VAL A 105 -9.19 -0.53 9.98
N ARG A 106 -8.96 0.78 10.07
CA ARG A 106 -10.02 1.78 10.02
C ARG A 106 -10.60 1.85 8.61
N ARG A 107 -11.90 2.06 8.51
CA ARG A 107 -12.59 2.25 7.23
C ARG A 107 -12.06 3.49 6.52
N ASN A 108 -11.97 3.42 5.19
CA ASN A 108 -11.53 4.52 4.33
C ASN A 108 -10.18 5.14 4.72
N SER A 109 -9.28 4.32 5.28
CA SER A 109 -7.94 4.74 5.66
C SER A 109 -6.91 4.33 4.61
N PRO A 110 -5.69 4.92 4.63
CA PRO A 110 -4.59 4.46 3.79
C PRO A 110 -4.29 2.96 3.96
N ALA A 111 -4.39 2.42 5.17
CA ALA A 111 -4.21 1.00 5.46
C ALA A 111 -5.22 0.06 4.77
N SER A 112 -6.41 0.57 4.40
CA SER A 112 -7.41 -0.21 3.65
C SER A 112 -7.26 -0.12 2.13
N ARG A 113 -6.32 0.69 1.62
CA ARG A 113 -6.16 0.97 0.18
C ARG A 113 -4.70 0.90 -0.26
N CYS A 114 -3.98 -0.13 0.18
CA CYS A 114 -2.61 -0.32 -0.24
C CYS A 114 -2.57 -0.82 -1.69
N GLN A 115 -1.51 -0.49 -2.41
CA GLN A 115 -1.22 -1.02 -3.74
C GLN A 115 -0.18 -2.13 -3.60
N ILE A 116 -0.34 -3.25 -4.27
CA ILE A 116 0.68 -4.29 -4.32
C ILE A 116 1.80 -3.76 -5.20
N ALA A 117 2.96 -3.53 -4.59
CA ALA A 117 4.17 -3.23 -5.34
C ALA A 117 4.68 -4.55 -5.90
N THR A 118 4.34 -4.84 -7.16
CA THR A 118 4.93 -5.97 -7.87
C THR A 118 6.44 -5.71 -7.94
N SER A 119 7.21 -6.55 -7.25
CA SER A 119 8.62 -6.73 -7.55
C SER A 119 8.65 -7.28 -8.97
N ARG A 120 8.81 -6.41 -9.97
CA ARG A 120 9.12 -6.86 -11.33
C ARG A 120 10.40 -7.70 -11.21
N LYS A 121 10.26 -9.01 -11.35
CA LYS A 121 11.39 -9.90 -11.60
C LYS A 121 11.98 -9.57 -12.96
#